data_AF-A0A0P9JGX0-F1
#
_entry.id   AF-A0A0P9JGX0-F1
#
_cell.length_a   1.000
_cell.length_b   1.000
_cell.length_c   1.000
_cell.angle_alpha   90.00
_cell.angle_beta   90.00
_cell.angle_gamma   90.00
#
_symmetry.space_group_name_H-M   'P 1'
#
loop_
_entity.id
_entity.type
_entity.pdbx_description
1 polymer ?
#
loop_
_entity_poly.entity_id
_entity_poly.type
_entity_poly.pdbx_seq_one_letter_code
_entity_poly.pdbx_strand_id
1 'polypeptide(L)'
;MKPHLLLGLLGVFSFGVQAASLDVPINLVSADGAPKPVGSVTVSETQYGLLFTPNLKELPAGIHGFHVHENGSCEAGTKDGKKVAALAAGGHFDPAKTGQHLGP
;
A
#
# COMPACT_ATOMS: atom_id res chain seq x y z
N MET A 1 -58.49 16.63 26.45
CA MET A 1 -57.94 16.08 25.18
C MET A 1 -57.05 17.15 24.59
N LYS A 2 -55.72 17.01 24.70
CA LYS A 2 -54.74 18.02 24.27
C LYS A 2 -53.84 17.38 23.20
N PRO A 3 -53.68 17.99 22.01
CA PRO A 3 -52.95 17.36 20.93
C PRO A 3 -51.45 17.45 21.22
N HIS A 4 -50.78 16.31 21.21
CA HIS A 4 -49.32 16.25 21.25
C HIS A 4 -48.79 16.68 19.88
N LEU A 5 -48.21 17.89 19.81
CA LEU A 5 -47.45 18.32 18.64
C LEU A 5 -46.03 17.75 18.75
N LEU A 6 -45.83 16.53 18.23
CA LEU A 6 -44.50 15.95 18.06
C LEU A 6 -43.84 16.55 16.82
N LEU A 7 -43.00 17.56 17.03
CA LEU A 7 -42.13 18.16 16.01
C LEU A 7 -40.98 17.17 15.73
N GLY A 8 -41.08 16.40 14.65
CA GLY A 8 -40.05 15.48 14.20
C GLY A 8 -38.86 16.23 13.61
N LEU A 9 -37.76 16.34 14.34
CA LEU A 9 -36.48 16.80 13.81
C LEU A 9 -35.78 15.64 13.09
N LEU A 10 -36.02 15.52 11.78
CA LEU A 10 -35.31 14.57 10.93
C LEU A 10 -33.90 15.13 10.65
N GLY A 11 -32.95 14.81 11.52
CA GLY A 11 -31.54 15.15 11.33
C GLY A 11 -30.93 14.31 10.20
N VAL A 12 -30.71 14.93 9.04
CA VAL A 12 -29.94 14.34 7.95
C VAL A 12 -28.47 14.34 8.37
N PHE A 13 -27.96 13.19 8.84
CA PHE A 13 -26.53 12.98 9.00
C PHE A 13 -25.92 12.74 7.62
N SER A 14 -25.32 13.77 7.04
CA SER A 14 -24.42 13.63 5.90
C SER A 14 -23.11 13.00 6.38
N PHE A 15 -22.94 11.69 6.21
CA PHE A 15 -21.64 11.05 6.36
C PHE A 15 -20.76 11.49 5.18
N GLY A 16 -19.77 12.34 5.45
CA GLY A 16 -18.79 12.73 4.46
C GLY A 16 -18.02 11.50 3.96
N VAL A 17 -17.90 11.35 2.64
CA VAL A 17 -17.00 10.38 2.03
C VAL A 17 -15.58 10.89 2.27
N GLN A 18 -14.87 10.30 3.23
CA GLN A 18 -13.45 10.59 3.43
C GLN A 18 -12.66 9.72 2.48
N ALA A 19 -11.91 10.34 1.55
CA ALA A 19 -10.95 9.63 0.73
C ALA A 19 -9.96 8.91 1.65
N ALA A 20 -9.92 7.59 1.58
CA ALA A 20 -9.01 6.79 2.39
C ALA A 20 -7.58 7.05 1.90
N SER A 21 -6.68 7.35 2.84
CA SER A 21 -5.25 7.38 2.58
C SER A 21 -4.57 6.35 3.46
N LEU A 22 -3.59 5.65 2.90
CA LEU A 22 -2.79 4.64 3.57
C LEU A 22 -1.33 5.09 3.52
N ASP A 23 -0.70 5.25 4.67
CA ASP A 23 0.74 5.49 4.74
C ASP A 23 1.46 4.15 4.92
N VAL A 24 2.32 3.81 3.97
CA VAL A 24 3.05 2.53 3.94
C VAL A 24 4.52 2.77 4.31
N PRO A 25 4.99 2.34 5.51
CA PRO A 25 6.39 2.44 5.88
C PRO A 25 7.27 1.61 4.95
N ILE A 26 8.37 2.19 4.46
CA ILE A 26 9.31 1.51 3.58
C ILE A 26 10.65 1.32 4.29
N ASN A 27 11.13 0.08 4.25
CA ASN A 27 12.45 -0.30 4.73
C ASN A 27 13.31 -0.81 3.57
N LEU A 28 14.59 -0.46 3.57
CA LEU A 28 15.60 -1.21 2.81
C LEU A 28 15.71 -2.61 3.41
N VAL A 29 15.67 -3.61 2.53
CA VAL A 29 15.77 -5.03 2.86
C VAL A 29 17.10 -5.58 2.36
N SER A 30 17.57 -6.63 3.02
CA SER A 30 18.77 -7.37 2.59
C SER A 30 18.60 -8.85 2.91
N ALA A 31 19.51 -9.69 2.42
CA ALA A 31 19.47 -11.12 2.68
C ALA A 31 19.80 -11.47 4.14
N ASP A 32 20.62 -10.65 4.81
CA ASP A 32 21.22 -10.98 6.11
C ASP A 32 21.13 -9.86 7.16
N GLY A 33 20.92 -8.62 6.73
CA GLY A 33 20.83 -7.45 7.60
C GLY A 33 19.38 -7.11 7.97
N ALA A 34 19.23 -6.51 9.16
CA ALA A 34 17.95 -6.00 9.62
C ALA A 34 17.39 -4.94 8.66
N PRO A 35 16.06 -4.83 8.51
CA PRO A 35 15.44 -3.79 7.71
C PRO A 35 15.84 -2.40 8.20
N LYS A 36 16.15 -1.48 7.28
CA LYS A 36 16.48 -0.09 7.59
C LYS A 36 15.39 0.85 7.10
N PRO A 37 14.71 1.60 7.98
CA PRO A 37 13.69 2.56 7.57
C PRO A 37 14.25 3.66 6.65
N VAL A 38 13.56 3.92 5.54
CA VAL A 38 13.93 4.94 4.56
C VAL A 38 12.82 5.92 4.24
N GLY A 39 11.68 5.81 4.91
CA GLY A 39 10.56 6.74 4.78
C GLY A 39 9.24 6.00 4.61
N SER A 40 8.31 6.59 3.87
CA SER A 40 7.02 5.99 3.57
C SER A 40 6.56 6.32 2.15
N VAL A 41 5.57 5.56 1.68
CA VAL A 41 4.79 5.87 0.49
C VAL A 41 3.34 6.07 0.93
N THR A 42 2.79 7.26 0.69
CA THR A 42 1.37 7.50 0.91
C THR A 42 0.59 7.06 -0.33
N VAL A 43 -0.37 6.18 -0.14
CA VAL A 43 -1.32 5.72 -1.16
C VAL A 43 -2.64 6.43 -0.93
N SER A 44 -3.15 7.09 -1.97
CA SER A 44 -4.43 7.80 -1.91
C SER A 44 -5.30 7.45 -3.10
N GLU A 45 -6.61 7.38 -2.87
CA GLU A 45 -7.58 7.21 -3.94
C GLU A 45 -7.80 8.51 -4.70
N THR A 46 -7.80 8.42 -6.03
CA THR A 46 -8.16 9.52 -6.92
C THR A 46 -9.19 9.03 -7.93
N GLN A 47 -9.81 9.95 -8.66
CA GLN A 47 -10.72 9.60 -9.77
C GLN A 47 -10.01 8.84 -10.92
N TYR A 48 -8.68 8.79 -10.94
CA TYR A 48 -7.86 8.13 -11.97
C TYR A 48 -7.21 6.82 -11.47
N GLY A 49 -7.53 6.39 -10.23
CA GLY A 49 -6.91 5.24 -9.58
C GLY A 49 -6.07 5.64 -8.37
N LEU A 50 -5.22 4.70 -7.92
CA LEU A 50 -4.35 4.91 -6.76
C LEU A 50 -3.15 5.79 -7.13
N LEU A 51 -2.92 6.84 -6.34
CA LEU A 51 -1.73 7.67 -6.40
C LEU A 51 -0.76 7.26 -5.29
N PHE A 52 0.47 6.91 -5.68
CA PHE A 52 1.58 6.58 -4.79
C PHE A 52 2.52 7.79 -4.70
N THR A 53 2.60 8.41 -3.53
CA THR A 53 3.45 9.58 -3.28
C THR A 53 4.60 9.17 -2.36
N PRO A 54 5.81 8.89 -2.90
CA PRO A 54 6.95 8.50 -2.10
C PRO A 54 7.57 9.68 -1.36
N ASN A 55 7.86 9.49 -0.08
CA ASN A 55 8.75 10.33 0.71
C ASN A 55 9.91 9.47 1.20
N LEU A 56 10.83 9.17 0.29
CA LEU A 56 11.94 8.22 0.49
C LEU A 56 13.29 8.93 0.41
N LYS A 57 14.25 8.42 1.19
CA LYS A 57 15.63 8.90 1.22
C LYS A 57 16.62 7.74 1.12
N GLU A 58 17.89 8.07 0.89
CA GLU A 58 19.00 7.10 0.94
C GLU A 58 18.93 6.00 -0.14
N LEU A 59 18.18 6.24 -1.20
CA LEU A 59 18.18 5.43 -2.41
C LEU A 59 19.23 5.94 -3.40
N PRO A 60 19.90 5.06 -4.17
CA PRO A 60 20.70 5.48 -5.31
C PRO A 60 19.88 6.34 -6.27
N ALA A 61 20.47 7.40 -6.80
CA ALA A 61 19.80 8.24 -7.80
C ALA A 61 19.51 7.43 -9.07
N GLY A 62 18.29 7.56 -9.61
CA GLY A 62 17.86 6.86 -10.81
C GLY A 62 16.40 6.39 -10.72
N ILE A 63 15.96 5.70 -11.78
CA ILE A 63 14.65 5.04 -11.82
C ILE A 63 14.78 3.65 -11.20
N HIS A 64 13.84 3.30 -10.32
CA HIS A 64 13.72 1.99 -9.69
C HIS A 64 12.37 1.38 -10.07
N GLY A 65 12.33 0.07 -10.34
CA GLY A 65 11.08 -0.65 -10.56
C GLY A 65 10.20 -0.59 -9.31
N PHE A 66 8.90 -0.46 -9.48
CA PHE A 66 7.96 -0.28 -8.37
C PHE A 66 6.71 -1.12 -8.59
N HIS A 67 6.54 -2.15 -7.76
CA HIS A 67 5.50 -3.15 -7.92
C HIS A 67 4.84 -3.47 -6.58
N VAL A 68 3.57 -3.88 -6.63
CA VAL A 68 2.91 -4.56 -5.52
C VAL A 68 3.18 -6.06 -5.67
N HIS A 69 3.55 -6.71 -4.57
CA HIS A 69 3.80 -8.15 -4.53
C HIS A 69 2.60 -8.92 -3.96
N GLU A 70 2.57 -10.22 -4.23
CA GLU A 70 1.44 -11.10 -3.87
C GLU A 70 1.25 -11.24 -2.35
N ASN A 71 2.35 -11.33 -1.58
CA ASN A 71 2.29 -11.51 -0.13
C ASN A 71 2.75 -10.25 0.60
N GLY A 72 2.06 -9.90 1.68
CA GLY A 72 2.41 -8.79 2.57
C GLY A 72 3.59 -9.09 3.50
N SER A 73 4.70 -9.61 2.99
CA SER A 73 5.92 -9.90 3.77
C SER A 73 7.16 -9.36 3.08
N CYS A 74 7.97 -8.61 3.82
CA CYS A 74 9.28 -8.11 3.36
C CYS A 74 10.45 -8.99 3.83
N GLU A 75 10.16 -10.18 4.38
CA GLU A 75 11.18 -11.06 4.95
C GLU A 75 12.07 -11.71 3.88
N ALA A 76 13.34 -11.91 4.23
CA ALA A 76 14.25 -12.70 3.42
C ALA A 76 13.80 -14.17 3.36
N GLY A 77 14.24 -14.88 2.32
CA GLY A 77 14.01 -16.32 2.19
C GLY A 77 15.17 -17.00 1.48
N THR A 78 15.11 -18.34 1.38
CA THR A 78 16.15 -19.13 0.71
C THR A 78 15.64 -19.65 -0.63
N LYS A 79 16.40 -19.39 -1.70
CA LYS A 79 16.17 -19.94 -3.04
C LYS A 79 17.48 -20.52 -3.57
N ASP A 80 17.44 -21.76 -4.05
CA ASP A 80 18.61 -22.46 -4.60
C ASP A 80 19.83 -22.47 -3.65
N GLY A 81 19.57 -22.64 -2.35
CA GLY A 81 20.59 -22.65 -1.30
C GLY A 81 21.18 -21.28 -0.94
N LYS A 82 20.69 -20.19 -1.52
CA LYS A 82 21.13 -18.81 -1.23
C LYS A 82 20.01 -18.02 -0.57
N LYS A 83 20.37 -17.19 0.40
CA LYS A 83 19.44 -16.20 0.97
C LYS A 83 19.20 -15.05 -0.01
N VAL A 84 17.96 -14.61 -0.11
CA VAL A 84 17.49 -13.55 -1.00
C VAL A 84 16.64 -12.58 -0.20
N ALA A 85 16.94 -11.28 -0.33
CA ALA A 85 16.18 -10.23 0.32
C ALA A 85 14.72 -10.22 -0.15
N ALA A 86 13.78 -10.01 0.78
CA ALA A 86 12.32 -9.91 0.54
C ALA A 86 11.70 -11.04 -0.31
N LEU A 87 12.31 -12.23 -0.34
CA LEU A 87 11.78 -13.36 -1.13
C LEU A 87 10.38 -13.79 -0.68
N ALA A 88 10.04 -13.59 0.60
CA ALA A 88 8.73 -13.94 1.15
C ALA A 88 7.57 -13.13 0.52
N ALA A 89 7.87 -11.99 -0.13
CA ALA A 89 6.87 -11.19 -0.85
C ALA A 89 6.24 -11.97 -2.02
N GLY A 90 6.93 -12.99 -2.54
CA GLY A 90 6.48 -13.72 -3.73
C GLY A 90 6.68 -12.91 -5.01
N GLY A 91 5.95 -13.28 -6.07
CA GLY A 91 6.00 -12.60 -7.35
C GLY A 91 5.28 -11.25 -7.34
N HIS A 92 5.24 -10.60 -8.50
CA HIS A 92 4.36 -9.45 -8.71
C HIS A 92 2.90 -9.88 -8.54
N PHE A 93 2.09 -9.00 -7.96
CA PHE A 93 0.67 -9.24 -7.79
C PHE A 93 -0.02 -9.36 -9.15
N ASP A 94 -0.43 -10.57 -9.51
CA ASP A 94 -1.06 -10.92 -10.79
C ASP A 94 -2.30 -11.79 -10.54
N PRO A 95 -3.39 -11.22 -10.01
CA PRO A 95 -4.58 -11.98 -9.64
C PRO A 95 -5.26 -12.64 -10.84
N ALA A 96 -5.05 -12.10 -12.04
CA ALA A 96 -5.56 -12.64 -13.29
C ALA A 96 -4.65 -13.72 -13.91
N LYS A 97 -3.48 -14.00 -13.32
CA LYS A 97 -2.51 -15.00 -13.77
C LYS A 97 -2.11 -14.82 -15.25
N THR A 98 -1.87 -13.56 -15.63
CA THR A 98 -1.46 -13.18 -16.98
C THR A 98 -0.06 -13.67 -17.34
N GLY A 99 0.84 -13.83 -16.36
CA GLY A 99 2.22 -14.24 -16.58
C GLY A 99 3.05 -13.24 -17.39
N GLN A 100 2.61 -11.97 -17.44
CA GLN A 100 3.25 -10.92 -18.22
C GLN A 100 3.69 -9.76 -17.33
N HIS A 101 4.77 -9.09 -17.72
CA HIS A 101 5.25 -7.87 -17.08
C HIS A 101 5.33 -6.75 -18.12
N LEU A 102 4.44 -5.77 -18.01
CA LEU A 102 4.26 -4.69 -19.00
C LEU A 102 4.63 -3.30 -18.43
N GLY A 103 5.46 -3.28 -17.38
CA GLY A 103 6.08 -2.11 -16.73
C GLY A 103 5.32 -1.56 -15.51
N PRO A 104 5.88 -0.52 -14.85
CA PRO A 104 7.29 -0.36 -14.49
C PRO A 104 7.75 -1.38 -13.43
#